data_AF-A0A9D5KW68-F1
#
_entry.id   AF-A0A9D5KW68-F1
#
_cell.length_a   1.000
_cell.length_b   1.000
_cell.length_c   1.000
_cell.angle_alpha   90.00
_cell.angle_beta   90.00
_cell.angle_gamma   90.00
#
_symmetry.space_group_name_H-M   'P 1'
#
loop_
_entity.id
_entity.type
_entity.pdbx_description
1 polymer ?
#
loop_
_entity_poly.entity_id
_entity_poly.type
_entity_poly.pdbx_seq_one_letter_code
_entity_poly.pdbx_strand_id
1 'polypeptide(L)' 'LDVAVIVGEYNRDALVEGIKKTSFNKENLHVVASFNEAQQLLSRILSKGDTVLYENDLPDTFK' A
#
# COMPACT_ATOMS: atom_id res chain seq x y z
N LEU A 1 -8.36 10.03 7.51
CA LEU A 1 -7.14 10.21 6.68
C LEU A 1 -6.87 8.86 6.08
N ASP A 2 -6.76 8.75 4.76
CA ASP A 2 -6.50 7.47 4.11
C ASP A 2 -5.04 7.42 3.68
N VAL A 3 -4.42 6.26 3.90
CA VAL A 3 -3.02 5.96 3.58
C VAL A 3 -3.00 4.71 2.70
N ALA A 4 -2.25 4.78 1.61
CA ALA A 4 -2.05 3.65 0.70
C ALA A 4 -0.59 3.21 0.79
N VAL A 5 -0.35 1.93 1.06
CA VAL A 5 0.99 1.34 1.11
C VAL A 5 1.08 0.26 0.05
N ILE A 6 1.81 0.52 -1.04
CA ILE A 6 2.10 -0.46 -2.09
C ILE A 6 3.33 -1.26 -1.67
N VAL A 7 3.15 -2.57 -1.53
CA VAL A 7 4.16 -3.49 -1.00
C VAL A 7 4.68 -4.40 -2.10
N GLY A 8 6.00 -4.54 -2.18
CA GLY A 8 6.65 -5.42 -3.16
C GLY A 8 6.84 -4.75 -4.52
N GLU A 9 7.51 -5.46 -5.42
CA GLU A 9 7.92 -4.95 -6.74
C GLU A 9 6.95 -5.32 -7.85
N TYR A 10 6.26 -6.44 -7.71
CA TYR A 10 5.31 -6.93 -8.70
C TYR A 10 4.14 -5.96 -8.85
N ASN A 11 3.80 -5.59 -10.10
CA ASN A 11 2.75 -4.63 -10.45
C ASN A 11 2.84 -3.25 -9.78
N ARG A 12 3.92 -2.94 -9.05
CA ARG A 12 4.10 -1.68 -8.31
C ARG A 12 3.81 -0.46 -9.15
N ASP A 13 4.43 -0.38 -10.33
CA ASP A 13 4.29 0.78 -11.20
C ASP A 13 2.84 0.94 -11.68
N ALA A 14 2.18 -0.15 -12.04
CA ALA A 14 0.78 -0.12 -12.46
C ALA A 14 -0.15 0.36 -11.32
N LEU A 15 0.04 -0.14 -10.09
CA LEU A 15 -0.74 0.26 -8.92
C LEU A 15 -0.51 1.72 -8.55
N VAL A 16 0.75 2.16 -8.53
CA VAL A 16 1.14 3.54 -8.24
C VAL A 16 0.57 4.51 -9.27
N GLU A 17 0.69 4.19 -10.56
CA GLU A 17 0.12 5.01 -11.63
C GLU A 17 -1.41 5.01 -11.61
N GLY A 18 -2.04 3.90 -11.23
CA GLY A 18 -3.49 3.84 -10.98
C GLY A 18 -3.93 4.84 -9.91
N ILE A 19 -3.27 4.83 -8.75
CA ILE A 19 -3.58 5.75 -7.64
C ILE A 19 -3.31 7.21 -8.04
N LYS A 20 -2.19 7.49 -8.72
CA LYS A 20 -1.81 8.87 -9.13
C LYS A 20 -2.80 9.52 -10.10
N LYS A 21 -3.62 8.73 -10.81
CA LYS A 21 -4.69 9.21 -11.70
C LYS A 21 -5.97 9.59 -10.96
N THR A 22 -6.08 9.28 -9.67
CA THR A 22 -7.21 9.64 -8.81
C THR A 22 -6.96 10.97 -8.08
N SER A 23 -7.93 11.43 -7.29
CA SER A 23 -7.79 12.56 -6.37
C SER A 23 -7.11 12.19 -5.04
N PHE A 24 -6.56 10.98 -4.90
CA PHE A 24 -5.87 10.52 -3.68
C PHE A 24 -4.67 11.42 -3.35
N ASN A 25 -4.47 11.73 -2.06
CA ASN A 25 -3.34 12.55 -1.63
C ASN A 25 -2.03 11.76 -1.80
N LYS A 26 -1.19 12.21 -2.72
CA LYS A 26 0.09 11.57 -3.05
C LYS A 26 1.08 11.57 -1.90
N GLU A 27 0.95 12.49 -0.94
CA GLU A 27 1.78 12.50 0.27
C GLU A 27 1.48 11.32 1.21
N ASN A 28 0.30 10.72 1.08
CA ASN A 28 -0.11 9.53 1.84
C ASN A 28 0.09 8.22 1.07
N LEU A 29 0.74 8.28 -0.10
CA LEU A 29 1.08 7.09 -0.89
C LEU A 29 2.51 6.68 -0.57
N HIS A 30 2.67 5.51 0.03
CA HIS A 30 3.96 4.92 0.34
C HIS A 30 4.22 3.69 -0.52
N VAL A 31 5.47 3.52 -0.94
CA VAL A 31 5.94 2.35 -1.68
C VAL A 31 7.07 1.73 -0.89
N VAL A 32 6.97 0.43 -0.61
CA VAL A 32 7.96 -0.33 0.17
C VAL A 32 8.32 -1.63 -0.54
N ALA A 33 9.52 -2.16 -0.27
CA ALA A 33 10.03 -3.35 -0.95
C ALA A 33 9.48 -4.65 -0.35
N SER A 34 9.04 -4.63 0.91
CA SER A 34 8.61 -5.85 1.61
C SER A 34 7.49 -5.62 2.61
N PHE A 35 6.80 -6.70 2.96
CA PHE A 35 5.78 -6.68 4.01
C PHE A 35 6.35 -6.23 5.35
N ASN A 36 7.60 -6.63 5.67
CA ASN A 36 8.26 -6.20 6.90
C ASN A 36 8.49 -4.68 6.93
N GLU A 37 8.88 -4.07 5.81
CA GLU A 37 8.99 -2.61 5.72
C GLU A 37 7.62 -1.94 5.87
N ALA A 38 6.56 -2.54 5.32
CA ALA A 38 5.19 -2.05 5.54
C ALA A 38 4.83 -2.06 7.03
N GLN A 39 5.13 -3.15 7.75
CA GLN A 39 4.90 -3.23 9.20
C GLN A 39 5.69 -2.16 9.97
N GLN A 40 6.94 -1.90 9.59
CA GLN A 40 7.75 -0.84 10.21
C GLN A 40 7.16 0.55 9.95
N LEU A 41 6.67 0.82 8.74
CA LEU A 41 5.99 2.07 8.42
C LEU A 41 4.71 2.22 9.26
N LEU A 42 3.85 1.20 9.26
CA LEU A 42 2.59 1.18 10.01
C LEU A 42 2.81 1.44 11.50
N SER A 43 3.87 0.87 12.10
CA SER A 43 4.20 1.10 13.52
C SER A 43 4.48 2.57 13.88
N ARG A 44 4.80 3.41 12.90
CA ARG A 44 5.12 4.83 13.10
C ARG A 44 3.95 5.76 12.84
N ILE A 45 2.98 5.33 12.03
CA ILE A 45 1.89 6.18 11.54
C ILE A 45 0.53 5.82 12.13
N LEU A 46 0.35 4.57 12.58
CA LEU A 46 -0.93 4.11 13.11
C LEU A 46 -1.15 4.61 14.55
N SER A 47 -2.41 4.91 14.83
CA SER A 47 -2.93 5.25 16.14
C SER A 47 -4.07 4.30 16.54
N LYS A 48 -4.38 4.26 17.84
CA LYS A 48 -5.48 3.46 18.35
C LYS A 48 -6.79 3.90 17.69
N GLY A 49 -7.51 2.94 17.09
CA GLY A 49 -8.78 3.18 16.40
C GLY A 49 -8.66 3.17 14.88
N ASP A 50 -7.44 3.19 14.35
CA ASP A 50 -7.21 3.04 12.91
C ASP A 50 -7.56 1.62 12.45
N THR A 51 -8.03 1.53 11.21
CA THR A 51 -8.33 0.26 10.55
C THR A 51 -7.29 -0.01 9.48
N VAL A 52 -6.77 -1.24 9.44
CA VAL A 52 -5.80 -1.68 8.43
C VAL A 52 -6.47 -2.76 7.58
N LEU A 53 -6.44 -2.56 6.27
CA LEU A 53 -6.91 -3.51 5.28
C LEU A 53 -5.72 -4.05 4.49
N TYR A 54 -5.60 -5.37 4.42
CA TYR A 54 -4.58 -6.05 3.61
C TYR A 54 -5.24 -6.65 2.38
N GLU A 55 -4.96 -6.07 1.23
CA GLU A 55 -5.41 -6.55 -0.07
C GLU A 55 -4.25 -7.22 -0.80
N ASN A 56 -4.51 -8.36 -1.43
CA ASN A 56 -3.52 -9.01 -2.29
C ASN A 56 -3.88 -8.79 -3.75
N ASP A 57 -2.91 -8.35 -4.55
CA ASP A 57 -2.97 -8.35 -6.01
C ASP A 57 -2.46 -9.70 -6.55
N LEU A 58 -2.99 -10.81 -6.00
CA LEU A 58 -2.57 -12.16 -6.43
C LEU A 58 -2.82 -12.28 -7.94
N PRO A 59 -1.85 -12.76 -8.73
CA PRO A 59 -2.12 -13.08 -10.12
C PRO A 59 -3.20 -14.18 -10.18
N ASP A 60 -4.06 -14.11 -11.19
CA ASP A 60 -5.14 -15.07 -11.50
C ASP A 60 -4.70 -16.56 -11.61
N THR A 61 -3.39 -16.83 -11.47
CA THR A 61 -2.76 -18.15 -11.61
C THR A 61 -2.48 -18.86 -10.29
N PHE A 62 -2.76 -18.27 -9.12
CA PHE A 62 -2.80 -19.05 -7.88
C PHE A 62 -4.05 -19.93 -7.84
N LYS A 63 -3.90 -21.20 -8.25
CA LYS A 63 -4.85 -22.30 -8.04
C LYS A 63 -4.58 -23.03 -6.73
#